data_AF-Q3JC43-F1
#
_entry.id   AF-Q3JC43-F1
#
_cell.length_a   1.000
_cell.length_b   1.000
_cell.length_c   1.000
_cell.angle_alpha   90.00
_cell.angle_beta   90.00
_cell.angle_gamma   90.00
#
_symmetry.space_group_name_H-M   'P 1'
#
loop_
_entity.id
_entity.type
_entity.pdbx_description
1 polymer ?
#
loop_
_entity_poly.entity_id
_entity_poly.type
_entity_poly.pdbx_seq_one_letter_code
_entity_poly.pdbx_strand_id
1 'polypeptide(L)'
;MINERIKKRLKKDRPMTSITLRVPKDVVEGLKEMAPELGFAGYQPLIRAYISEGMRRDEKKLYFTPAKRMAEALKARGVDPALVDQVLIEASDSQQAVD
;
A
#
# COMPACT_ATOMS: atom_id res chain seq x y z
N MET A 1 -1.84 -15.87 6.95
CA MET A 1 -1.11 -15.15 8.02
C MET A 1 -1.12 -13.66 7.72
N ILE A 2 -1.30 -12.81 8.73
CA ILE A 2 -1.24 -11.35 8.56
C ILE A 2 0.21 -10.96 8.24
N ASN A 3 0.46 -10.35 7.08
CA ASN A 3 1.78 -9.88 6.65
C ASN A 3 2.36 -8.88 7.68
N GLU A 4 3.67 -8.94 7.93
CA GLU A 4 4.36 -8.06 8.89
C GLU A 4 4.13 -6.56 8.63
N ARG A 5 3.91 -6.16 7.37
CA ARG A 5 3.54 -4.77 7.01
C ARG A 5 2.17 -4.37 7.57
N ILE A 6 1.19 -5.28 7.53
CA ILE A 6 -0.15 -5.05 8.08
C ILE A 6 -0.06 -5.00 9.62
N LYS A 7 0.70 -5.90 10.25
CA LYS A 7 0.92 -5.89 11.70
C LYS A 7 1.53 -4.57 12.19
N LYS A 8 2.53 -4.03 11.49
CA LYS A 8 3.13 -2.73 11.84
C LYS A 8 2.12 -1.57 11.83
N ARG A 9 1.10 -1.63 10.97
CA ARG A 9 0.07 -0.57 10.86
C ARG A 9 -1.01 -0.62 11.93
N LEU A 10 -1.21 -1.80 12.55
CA LEU A 10 -2.17 -2.01 13.63
C LEU A 10 -1.66 -1.56 15.00
N LYS A 11 -0.38 -1.15 15.11
CA LYS A 11 0.16 -0.55 16.34
C LYS A 11 -0.55 0.78 16.62
N LYS A 12 -1.24 0.85 17.75
CA LYS A 12 -2.05 2.01 18.18
C LYS A 12 -1.18 3.25 18.39
N ASP A 13 -0.07 3.12 19.10
CA ASP A 13 0.84 4.23 19.43
C ASP A 13 2.04 4.26 18.46
N ARG A 14 1.76 4.54 17.20
CA ARG A 14 2.80 4.71 16.18
C ARG A 14 3.26 6.18 16.11
N PRO A 15 4.56 6.43 15.92
CA PRO A 15 5.07 7.79 15.74
C PRO A 15 4.43 8.44 14.52
N MET A 16 4.07 9.71 14.65
CA MET A 16 3.46 10.52 13.60
C MET A 16 4.45 11.59 13.14
N THR A 17 4.52 11.81 11.84
CA THR A 17 5.33 12.88 11.24
C THR A 17 4.41 13.91 10.60
N SER A 18 4.59 15.17 10.98
CA SER A 18 3.91 16.29 10.32
C SER A 18 4.56 16.55 8.96
N ILE A 19 3.74 16.64 7.92
CA ILE A 19 4.18 16.99 6.57
C ILE A 19 3.50 18.29 6.13
N THR A 20 4.21 19.11 5.36
CA THR A 20 3.65 20.31 4.71
C THR A 20 3.59 20.06 3.21
N LEU A 21 2.42 20.24 2.61
CA LEU A 21 2.19 20.05 1.18
C LEU A 21 1.50 21.29 0.61
N ARG A 22 1.96 21.78 -0.54
CA ARG A 22 1.23 22.80 -1.31
C ARG A 22 0.14 22.12 -2.11
N VAL A 23 -1.09 22.61 -1.98
CA VAL A 23 -2.27 22.08 -2.66
C VAL A 23 -3.00 23.25 -3.33
N PRO A 24 -3.50 23.10 -4.57
CA PRO A 24 -4.33 24.12 -5.20
C PRO A 24 -5.53 24.51 -4.34
N LYS A 25 -5.92 25.78 -4.39
CA LYS A 25 -6.99 26.33 -3.53
C LYS A 25 -8.33 25.64 -3.80
N ASP A 26 -8.67 25.45 -5.06
CA ASP A 26 -9.87 24.76 -5.55
C ASP A 26 -9.96 23.32 -5.03
N VAL A 27 -8.83 22.61 -4.96
CA VAL A 27 -8.79 21.25 -4.40
C VAL A 27 -9.10 21.28 -2.91
N VAL A 28 -8.58 22.25 -2.16
CA VAL A 28 -8.87 22.40 -0.72
C VAL A 28 -10.35 22.74 -0.50
N GLU A 29 -10.93 23.58 -1.35
CA GLU A 29 -12.35 23.92 -1.31
C GLU A 29 -13.23 22.70 -1.59
N GLY A 30 -12.95 21.95 -2.67
CA GLY A 30 -13.66 20.71 -2.96
C GLY A 30 -13.53 19.67 -1.83
N LEU A 31 -12.36 19.54 -1.19
CA LEU A 31 -12.21 18.64 -0.04
C LEU A 31 -13.03 19.08 1.18
N LYS A 32 -13.24 20.38 1.39
CA LYS A 32 -14.10 20.90 2.46
C LYS A 32 -15.57 20.59 2.20
N GLU A 33 -16.00 20.70 0.94
CA GLU A 33 -17.37 20.39 0.52
C GLU A 33 -17.66 18.88 0.59
N MET A 34 -16.72 18.05 0.12
CA MET A 34 -16.90 16.59 0.12
C MET A 34 -16.82 15.95 1.51
N ALA A 35 -16.04 16.52 2.43
CA ALA A 35 -15.84 15.93 3.76
C ALA A 35 -17.15 15.62 4.53
N PRO A 36 -18.07 16.58 4.73
CA PRO A 36 -19.33 16.31 5.44
C PRO A 36 -20.21 15.30 4.70
N GLU A 37 -20.31 15.40 3.37
CA GLU A 37 -21.10 14.47 2.54
C GLU A 37 -20.60 13.03 2.66
N LEU A 38 -19.30 12.85 2.83
CA LEU A 38 -18.65 11.55 3.04
C LEU A 38 -18.57 11.13 4.52
N GLY A 39 -19.20 11.88 5.43
CA GLY A 39 -19.26 11.56 6.86
C GLY A 39 -17.98 11.84 7.65
N PHE A 40 -17.08 12.68 7.13
CA PHE A 40 -15.87 13.10 7.83
C PHE A 40 -16.08 14.41 8.58
N ALA A 41 -15.47 14.52 9.76
CA ALA A 41 -15.49 15.75 10.57
C ALA A 41 -14.76 16.95 9.91
N GLY A 42 -14.08 16.74 8.77
CA GLY A 42 -13.41 17.79 8.01
C GLY A 42 -12.47 17.24 6.94
N TYR A 43 -11.87 18.15 6.16
CA TYR A 43 -11.04 17.78 5.00
C TYR A 43 -9.73 17.08 5.38
N GLN A 44 -9.14 17.37 6.54
CA GLN A 44 -7.89 16.71 6.99
C GLN A 44 -8.09 15.21 7.28
N PRO A 45 -9.13 14.79 8.03
CA PRO A 45 -9.53 13.38 8.12
C PRO A 45 -9.76 12.71 6.75
N LEU A 46 -10.45 13.39 5.83
CA LEU A 46 -10.70 12.87 4.48
C LEU A 46 -9.39 12.64 3.70
N ILE A 47 -8.46 13.60 3.70
CA ILE A 47 -7.14 13.46 3.07
C ILE A 47 -6.41 12.22 3.60
N ARG A 48 -6.39 12.04 4.93
CA ARG A 48 -5.74 10.87 5.55
C ARG A 48 -6.38 9.56 5.10
N ALA A 49 -7.70 9.53 4.94
CA ALA A 49 -8.42 8.36 4.45
C ALA A 49 -8.05 8.04 2.99
N TYR A 50 -8.05 9.03 2.10
CA TYR A 50 -7.66 8.86 0.70
C TYR A 50 -6.22 8.38 0.54
N ILE A 51 -5.27 8.97 1.27
CA ILE A 51 -3.87 8.50 1.27
C ILE A 51 -3.80 7.04 1.73
N SER A 52 -4.49 6.71 2.83
CA SER A 52 -4.47 5.35 3.39
C SER A 52 -5.11 4.33 2.45
N GLU A 53 -6.14 4.71 1.72
CA GLU A 53 -6.78 3.85 0.73
C GLU A 53 -5.91 3.65 -0.51
N GLY A 54 -5.39 4.74 -1.09
CA GLY A 54 -4.48 4.69 -2.23
C GLY A 54 -3.26 3.80 -1.94
N MET A 55 -2.64 3.97 -0.77
CA MET A 55 -1.54 3.11 -0.35
C MET A 55 -1.94 1.63 -0.25
N ARG A 56 -3.10 1.30 0.33
CA ARG A 56 -3.56 -0.11 0.41
C ARG A 56 -3.81 -0.70 -0.96
N ARG A 57 -4.37 0.09 -1.88
CA ARG A 57 -4.66 -0.30 -3.26
C ARG A 57 -3.37 -0.64 -3.99
N ASP A 58 -2.38 0.22 -3.92
CA ASP A 58 -1.10 0.03 -4.62
C ASP A 58 -0.25 -1.05 -3.95
N GLU A 59 -0.29 -1.16 -2.63
CA GLU A 59 0.34 -2.29 -1.95
C GLU A 59 -0.24 -3.63 -2.38
N LYS A 60 -1.57 -3.70 -2.56
CA LYS A 60 -2.21 -4.92 -3.07
C LYS A 60 -1.64 -5.31 -4.43
N LYS A 61 -1.48 -4.33 -5.32
CA LYS A 61 -0.91 -4.53 -6.66
C LYS A 61 0.57 -4.94 -6.61
N LEU A 62 1.36 -4.26 -5.78
CA LEU A 62 2.81 -4.42 -5.77
C LEU A 62 3.30 -5.60 -4.92
N TYR A 63 2.60 -5.94 -3.83
CA TYR A 63 3.10 -6.88 -2.83
C TYR A 63 2.20 -8.09 -2.60
N PHE A 64 0.92 -8.03 -2.97
CA PHE A 64 -0.03 -9.11 -2.72
C PHE A 64 -0.43 -9.89 -3.98
N THR A 65 0.47 -9.97 -4.97
CA THR A 65 0.28 -10.79 -6.17
C THR A 65 0.33 -12.29 -5.85
N PRO A 66 -0.35 -13.16 -6.63
CA PRO A 66 -0.27 -14.60 -6.46
C PRO A 66 1.19 -15.13 -6.46
N ALA A 67 2.03 -14.60 -7.35
CA ALA A 67 3.45 -14.95 -7.43
C ALA A 67 4.22 -14.63 -6.14
N LYS A 68 4.03 -13.44 -5.55
CA LYS A 68 4.68 -13.09 -4.28
C LYS A 68 4.16 -13.90 -3.10
N ARG A 69 2.87 -14.24 -3.08
CA ARG A 69 2.29 -15.14 -2.06
C ARG A 69 2.85 -16.56 -2.19
N MET A 70 3.00 -17.05 -3.42
CA MET A 70 3.60 -18.35 -3.69
C MET A 70 5.06 -18.37 -3.25
N ALA A 71 5.83 -17.33 -3.56
CA ALA A 71 7.20 -17.17 -3.09
C ALA A 71 7.32 -17.18 -1.56
N GLU A 72 6.48 -16.41 -0.86
CA GLU A 72 6.44 -16.45 0.61
C GLU A 72 6.10 -17.86 1.15
N ALA A 73 5.15 -18.56 0.52
CA ALA A 73 4.78 -19.92 0.91
C ALA A 73 5.91 -20.95 0.67
N LEU A 74 6.67 -20.82 -0.42
CA LEU A 74 7.83 -21.67 -0.71
C LEU A 74 8.94 -21.44 0.31
N LYS A 75 9.27 -20.18 0.61
CA LYS A 75 10.24 -19.84 1.67
C LYS A 75 9.83 -20.41 3.02
N ALA A 76 8.55 -20.30 3.38
CA ALA A 76 8.02 -20.85 4.64
C ALA A 76 8.06 -22.39 4.70
N ARG A 77 8.14 -23.07 3.55
CA ARG A 77 8.32 -24.54 3.45
C ARG A 77 9.80 -24.95 3.41
N GLY A 78 10.73 -24.02 3.58
CA GLY A 78 12.17 -24.31 3.63
C GLY A 78 12.87 -24.27 2.28
N VAL A 79 12.22 -23.78 1.22
CA VAL A 79 12.92 -23.49 -0.04
C VAL A 79 13.87 -22.31 0.18
N ASP A 80 15.09 -22.42 -0.36
CA ASP A 80 16.11 -21.38 -0.25
C ASP A 80 15.56 -20.01 -0.68
N PRO A 81 15.55 -19.00 0.22
CA PRO A 81 15.08 -17.67 -0.10
C PRO A 81 15.78 -17.03 -1.30
N ALA A 82 17.08 -17.29 -1.49
CA ALA A 82 17.85 -16.71 -2.59
C ALA A 82 17.38 -17.26 -3.95
N LEU A 83 17.12 -18.56 -4.03
CA LEU A 83 16.57 -19.21 -5.23
C LEU A 83 15.16 -18.69 -5.55
N VAL A 84 14.31 -18.55 -4.53
CA VAL A 84 12.94 -18.03 -4.73
C VAL A 84 12.95 -16.59 -5.23
N ASP A 85 13.86 -15.76 -4.74
CA ASP A 85 13.99 -14.37 -5.19
C ASP A 85 14.55 -14.27 -6.63
N GLN A 86 15.50 -15.13 -7.00
CA GLN A 86 15.99 -15.23 -8.39
C GLN A 86 14.87 -15.60 -9.36
N VAL A 87 14.11 -16.65 -9.07
CA VAL A 87 12.99 -17.10 -9.92
C VAL A 87 11.90 -16.02 -10.04
N LEU A 88 11.66 -15.24 -8.98
CA LEU A 88 10.73 -14.12 -9.01
C LEU A 88 11.17 -13.01 -9.96
N ILE A 89 12.48 -12.72 -10.02
CA ILE A 89 13.06 -11.72 -10.94
C ILE A 89 12.93 -12.24 -12.37
N GLU A 90 13.36 -13.47 -12.64
CA GLU A 90 13.27 -14.10 -13.96
C GLU A 90 11.83 -14.15 -14.50
N ALA A 91 10.86 -14.49 -13.64
CA ALA A 91 9.44 -14.53 -14.00
C ALA A 91 8.84 -13.13 -14.27
N SER A 92 9.39 -12.09 -13.66
CA SER A 92 8.94 -10.70 -13.87
C SER A 92 9.52 -10.11 -15.16
N ASP A 93 10.77 -10.44 -15.49
CA ASP A 93 11.44 -10.00 -16.72
C ASP A 93 10.84 -10.66 -17.97
N SER A 94 10.42 -11.92 -17.86
CA SER A 94 9.75 -12.64 -18.96
C SER A 94 8.32 -12.17 -19.23
N GLN A 95 7.68 -11.45 -18.30
CA GLN A 95 6.39 -10.79 -18.52
C GLN A 95 6.49 -9.44 -19.24
N GLN A 96 7.66 -8.78 -19.22
CA GLN A 96 7.87 -7.50 -19.93
C GLN A 96 8.24 -7.66 -21.41
N ALA A 97 8.56 -8.87 -21.86
CA ALA A 97 8.92 -9.16 -23.24
C ALA A 97 7.71 -9.49 -24.16
N VAL A 98 6.48 -9.45 -23.63
CA VAL A 98 5.25 -9.88 -24.32
C VAL A 98 4.19 -8.77 -24.40
N ASP A 99 4.46 -7.58 -23.86
CA ASP A 99 3.61 -6.37 -24.00
C ASP A 99 4.22 -5.35 -24.99
#